data_AF-A0A0S3UB78-F1
#
_entry.id   AF-A0A0S3UB78-F1
#
_cell.length_a   1.000
_cell.length_b   1.000
_cell.length_c   1.000
_cell.angle_alpha   90.00
_cell.angle_beta   90.00
_cell.angle_gamma   90.00
#
_symmetry.space_group_name_H-M   'P 1'
#
loop_
_entity.id
_entity.type
_entity.pdbx_description
1 polymer ?
#
loop_
_entity_poly.entity_id
_entity_poly.type
_entity_poly.pdbx_seq_one_letter_code
_entity_poly.pdbx_strand_id
1 'polypeptide(L)'
;MMQPELPPNLNGEDIIQFYQSGLGSPPEMMKLNRFQDVINSILRSSELNDTIASALAEADVNTFTWERAHHWFKDGVGCELLKLGDARWRSGKIRMQVTLEFVPDEVASEQMSQESCDVSPLAEIRQEISSQGLNV
;
A
#
# COMPACT_ATOMS: atom_id res chain seq x y z
N MET A 1 7.98 -26.13 -3.87
CA MET A 1 7.35 -24.89 -4.32
C MET A 1 6.63 -24.30 -3.13
N MET A 2 7.19 -23.26 -2.50
CA MET A 2 6.47 -22.50 -1.48
C MET A 2 5.47 -21.60 -2.20
N GLN A 3 4.22 -21.56 -1.72
CA GLN A 3 3.24 -20.60 -2.21
C GLN A 3 3.63 -19.22 -1.67
N PRO A 4 3.66 -18.16 -2.49
CA PRO A 4 3.84 -16.81 -1.97
C PRO A 4 2.68 -16.51 -1.02
N GLU A 5 2.98 -16.04 0.19
CA GLU A 5 1.94 -15.54 1.09
C GLU A 5 1.18 -14.42 0.38
N LEU A 6 -0.15 -14.47 0.48
CA LEU A 6 -1.00 -13.41 -0.07
C LEU A 6 -0.63 -12.10 0.63
N PRO A 7 -0.49 -10.98 -0.11
CA PRO A 7 -0.17 -9.70 0.50
C PRO A 7 -1.21 -9.37 1.58
N PRO A 8 -0.78 -8.77 2.71
CA PRO A 8 -1.70 -8.47 3.80
C PRO A 8 -2.82 -7.56 3.31
N ASN A 9 -4.05 -7.87 3.72
CA ASN A 9 -5.19 -7.03 3.39
C ASN A 9 -5.07 -5.72 4.18
N LEU A 10 -4.80 -4.63 3.46
CA LEU A 10 -4.62 -3.32 4.03
C LEU A 10 -5.96 -2.70 4.43
N ASN A 11 -6.08 -2.30 5.69
CA ASN A 11 -7.19 -1.53 6.23
C ASN A 11 -6.79 -0.05 6.42
N GLY A 12 -7.75 0.86 6.28
CA GLY A 12 -7.51 2.30 6.40
C GLY A 12 -6.98 2.75 7.76
N GLU A 13 -7.23 1.99 8.82
CA GLU A 13 -6.73 2.27 10.18
C GLU A 13 -5.32 1.73 10.45
N ASP A 14 -4.74 0.99 9.51
CA ASP A 14 -3.38 0.47 9.64
C ASP A 14 -2.37 1.61 9.73
N ILE A 15 -1.26 1.36 10.42
CA ILE A 15 -0.18 2.34 10.61
C ILE A 15 1.00 1.93 9.76
N ILE A 16 1.42 2.82 8.85
CA ILE A 16 2.67 2.70 8.11
C ILE A 16 3.77 3.51 8.80
N GLN A 17 4.98 2.97 8.78
CA GLN A 17 6.15 3.59 9.39
C GLN A 17 7.23 3.79 8.32
N PHE A 18 7.80 4.99 8.26
CA PHE A 18 8.90 5.31 7.36
C PHE A 18 10.19 5.52 8.17
N TYR A 19 11.26 4.82 7.78
CA TYR A 19 12.58 5.04 8.34
C TYR A 19 13.21 6.29 7.71
N GLN A 20 13.52 7.29 8.52
CA GLN A 20 14.26 8.46 8.05
C GLN A 20 15.76 8.14 8.03
N SER A 21 16.45 8.51 6.96
CA SER A 21 17.89 8.25 6.78
C SER A 21 18.82 9.13 7.65
N GLY A 22 18.27 9.89 8.61
CA GLY A 22 19.02 10.77 9.50
C GLY A 22 19.27 10.14 10.87
N LEU A 23 20.53 10.14 11.32
CA LEU A 23 20.93 9.65 12.65
C LEU A 23 20.12 10.32 13.78
N GLY A 24 19.25 9.56 14.44
CA GLY A 24 18.61 9.93 15.70
C GLY A 24 17.19 10.48 15.63
N SER A 25 16.59 10.64 14.44
CA SER A 25 15.17 11.01 14.34
C SER A 25 14.28 9.81 14.64
N PRO A 26 13.21 9.96 15.45
CA PRO A 26 12.23 8.90 15.62
C PRO A 26 11.55 8.61 14.28
N PRO A 27 11.17 7.34 14.02
CA PRO A 27 10.49 6.98 12.79
C PRO A 27 9.12 7.67 12.70
N GLU A 28 8.79 8.16 11.51
CA GLU A 28 7.52 8.83 11.27
C GLU A 28 6.43 7.78 11.02
N MET A 29 5.35 7.85 11.79
CA MET A 29 4.22 6.94 11.70
C MET A 29 3.00 7.68 11.16
N MET A 30 2.28 7.06 10.24
CA MET A 30 1.09 7.64 9.62
C MET A 30 0.00 6.57 9.46
N LYS A 31 -1.27 6.96 9.63
CA LYS A 31 -2.39 6.09 9.25
C LYS A 31 -2.44 5.91 7.74
N LEU A 32 -2.78 4.71 7.30
CA LEU A 32 -2.85 4.37 5.88
C LEU A 32 -3.92 5.18 5.15
N ASN A 33 -5.10 5.40 5.74
CA ASN A 33 -6.13 6.23 5.13
C ASN A 33 -5.66 7.67 4.88
N ARG A 34 -4.95 8.27 5.84
CA ARG A 34 -4.38 9.60 5.69
C ARG A 34 -3.33 9.63 4.60
N PHE A 35 -2.47 8.61 4.52
CA PHE A 35 -1.51 8.48 3.43
C PHE A 35 -2.21 8.37 2.07
N GLN A 36 -3.22 7.50 1.97
CA GLN A 36 -4.04 7.34 0.76
C GLN A 36 -4.73 8.64 0.37
N ASP A 37 -5.26 9.41 1.32
CA ASP A 37 -5.88 10.71 1.06
C ASP A 37 -4.89 11.71 0.47
N VAL A 38 -3.67 11.77 1.01
CA VAL A 38 -2.59 12.63 0.49
C VAL A 38 -2.22 12.22 -0.93
N ILE A 39 -2.00 10.92 -1.18
CA ILE A 39 -1.69 10.41 -2.52
C ILE A 39 -2.85 10.69 -3.50
N ASN A 40 -4.09 10.43 -3.09
CA ASN A 40 -5.27 10.69 -3.91
C ASN A 40 -5.44 12.19 -4.23
N SER A 41 -5.08 13.06 -3.29
CA SER A 41 -5.06 14.51 -3.51
C SER A 41 -4.02 14.89 -4.56
N ILE A 42 -2.80 14.36 -4.44
CA ILE A 42 -1.70 14.58 -5.39
C ILE A 42 -2.06 14.07 -6.79
N LEU A 43 -2.61 12.86 -6.91
CA LEU A 43 -3.03 12.28 -8.19
C LEU A 43 -4.17 13.07 -8.87
N ARG A 44 -4.93 13.84 -8.09
CA ARG A 44 -5.98 14.74 -8.61
C ARG A 44 -5.48 16.15 -8.84
N SER A 45 -4.23 16.45 -8.52
CA SER A 45 -3.66 17.78 -8.70
C SER A 45 -3.43 18.08 -10.17
N SER A 46 -3.51 19.36 -10.56
CA SER A 46 -3.29 19.79 -11.93
C SER A 46 -1.85 19.55 -12.38
N GLU A 47 -0.88 19.68 -11.48
CA GLU A 47 0.56 19.61 -11.78
C GLU A 47 1.00 18.23 -12.29
N LEU A 48 0.52 17.15 -11.65
CA LEU A 48 0.81 15.79 -12.13
C LEU A 48 0.13 15.53 -13.47
N ASN A 49 -1.10 16.00 -13.63
CA ASN A 49 -1.84 15.85 -14.87
C ASN A 49 -1.14 16.56 -16.04
N ASP A 50 -0.62 17.76 -15.81
CA ASP A 50 0.14 18.52 -16.80
C ASP A 50 1.48 17.84 -17.13
N THR A 51 2.16 17.28 -16.13
CA THR A 51 3.42 16.54 -16.33
C THR A 51 3.21 15.29 -17.19
N ILE A 52 2.15 14.53 -16.91
CA ILE A 52 1.78 13.34 -17.71
C ILE A 52 1.38 13.75 -19.13
N ALA A 53 0.63 14.84 -19.28
CA ALA A 53 0.25 15.36 -20.58
C ALA A 53 1.48 15.73 -21.43
N SER A 54 2.43 16.46 -20.83
CA SER A 54 3.68 16.85 -21.50
C SER A 54 4.53 15.64 -21.87
N ALA A 55 4.71 14.68 -20.96
CA ALA A 55 5.50 13.47 -21.24
C ALA A 55 4.88 12.62 -22.36
N LEU A 56 3.56 12.55 -22.45
CA LEU A 56 2.86 11.85 -23.53
C LEU A 56 2.97 12.62 -24.85
N ALA A 57 2.89 13.95 -24.83
CA ALA A 57 3.11 14.78 -26.02
C ALA A 57 4.54 14.63 -26.56
N GLU A 58 5.55 14.59 -25.68
CA GLU A 58 6.96 14.35 -26.05
C GLU A 58 7.18 12.95 -26.65
N ALA A 59 6.36 11.97 -26.26
CA ALA A 59 6.38 10.63 -26.82
C ALA A 59 5.57 10.49 -28.14
N ASP A 60 5.19 11.61 -28.77
CA ASP A 60 4.30 11.68 -29.94
C ASP A 60 2.91 11.04 -29.73
N VAL A 61 2.53 10.83 -28.48
CA VAL A 61 1.17 10.41 -28.10
C VAL A 61 0.31 11.67 -28.05
N ASN A 62 -0.10 12.16 -29.22
CA ASN A 62 -0.96 13.33 -29.41
C ASN A 62 -2.41 13.07 -28.92
N THR A 63 -2.58 12.82 -27.63
CA THR A 63 -3.87 12.52 -26.98
C THR A 63 -4.47 13.72 -26.26
N PHE A 64 -3.76 14.86 -26.19
CA PHE A 64 -4.09 15.92 -25.25
C PHE A 64 -4.68 17.16 -25.92
N THR A 65 -5.98 17.35 -25.73
CA THR A 65 -6.43 18.69 -25.35
C THR A 65 -6.20 18.83 -23.84
N TRP A 66 -5.51 19.89 -23.43
CA TRP A 66 -5.28 20.32 -22.04
C TRP A 66 -6.56 20.25 -21.17
N GLU A 67 -7.73 20.40 -21.80
CA GLU A 67 -9.05 20.27 -21.17
C GLU A 67 -9.35 18.89 -20.57
N ARG A 68 -8.55 17.85 -20.88
CA ARG A 68 -8.81 16.46 -20.48
C ARG A 68 -7.91 15.93 -19.36
N ALA A 69 -6.94 16.72 -18.89
CA ALA A 69 -5.90 16.25 -17.98
C ALA A 69 -6.48 15.73 -16.63
N HIS A 70 -7.49 16.40 -16.07
CA HIS A 70 -8.12 16.02 -14.81
C HIS A 70 -9.00 14.76 -14.88
N HIS A 71 -9.38 14.31 -16.08
CA HIS A 71 -10.29 13.17 -16.23
C HIS A 71 -9.57 11.82 -16.20
N TRP A 72 -8.26 11.77 -16.43
CA TRP A 72 -7.53 10.48 -16.51
C TRP A 72 -7.66 9.63 -15.25
N PHE A 73 -7.61 10.24 -14.06
CA PHE A 73 -7.71 9.53 -12.76
C PHE A 73 -9.14 9.44 -12.19
N LYS A 74 -10.11 10.15 -12.78
CA LYS A 74 -11.49 10.21 -12.27
C LYS A 74 -12.49 9.55 -13.22
N ASP A 75 -12.81 10.23 -14.32
CA ASP A 75 -13.93 9.86 -15.21
C ASP A 75 -13.48 9.12 -16.48
N GLY A 76 -12.17 9.07 -16.73
CA GLY A 76 -11.56 8.59 -17.96
C GLY A 76 -11.68 9.56 -19.13
N VAL A 77 -10.81 9.38 -20.12
CA VAL A 77 -10.78 10.15 -21.36
C VAL A 77 -11.40 9.34 -22.49
N GLY A 78 -12.32 9.96 -23.24
CA GLY A 78 -12.98 9.32 -24.38
C GLY A 78 -12.01 8.94 -25.49
N CYS A 79 -12.07 7.69 -25.94
CA CYS A 79 -11.23 7.12 -26.99
C CYS A 79 -11.99 6.05 -27.78
N GLU A 80 -11.37 5.53 -28.84
CA GLU A 80 -11.87 4.36 -29.56
C GLU A 80 -10.82 3.24 -29.50
N LEU A 81 -11.26 2.01 -29.28
CA LEU A 81 -10.42 0.82 -29.25
C LEU A 81 -10.68 -0.02 -30.50
N LEU A 82 -9.62 -0.31 -31.26
CA LEU A 82 -9.61 -1.36 -32.27
C LEU A 82 -8.73 -2.49 -31.76
N LYS A 83 -9.34 -3.62 -31.40
CA LYS A 83 -8.58 -4.81 -30.99
C LYS A 83 -8.05 -5.50 -32.25
N LEU A 84 -6.83 -6.05 -32.18
CA LEU A 84 -6.31 -6.88 -33.27
C LEU A 84 -7.23 -8.07 -33.52
N GLY A 85 -7.64 -8.25 -34.78
CA GLY A 85 -8.63 -9.25 -35.20
C GLY A 85 -10.08 -8.75 -35.21
N ASP A 86 -10.36 -7.56 -34.66
CA ASP A 86 -11.68 -6.95 -34.77
C ASP A 86 -11.79 -6.14 -36.07
N ALA A 87 -12.99 -6.16 -36.67
CA ALA A 87 -13.28 -5.40 -37.89
C ALA A 87 -13.77 -3.97 -37.64
N ARG A 88 -13.99 -3.58 -36.38
CA ARG A 88 -14.68 -2.32 -36.03
C ARG A 88 -14.08 -1.64 -34.81
N TRP A 89 -14.03 -0.31 -34.86
CA TRP A 89 -13.72 0.53 -33.71
C TRP A 89 -14.83 0.48 -32.67
N ARG A 90 -14.45 0.52 -31.40
CA ARG A 90 -15.35 0.56 -30.25
C ARG A 90 -15.10 1.82 -29.45
N SER A 91 -16.06 2.74 -29.45
CA SER A 91 -15.97 3.93 -28.61
C SER A 91 -16.06 3.55 -27.13
N GLY A 92 -15.27 4.23 -26.31
CA GLY A 92 -15.14 3.96 -24.88
C GLY A 92 -14.38 5.06 -24.18
N LYS A 93 -13.86 4.75 -22.99
CA LYS A 93 -12.98 5.63 -22.23
C LYS A 93 -11.78 4.86 -21.72
N ILE A 94 -10.61 5.47 -21.76
CA ILE A 94 -9.42 5.00 -21.07
C ILE A 94 -9.32 5.75 -19.72
N ARG A 95 -9.13 5.02 -18.63
CA ARG A 95 -9.01 5.58 -17.28
C ARG A 95 -7.77 4.97 -16.61
N MET A 96 -6.99 5.82 -15.96
CA MET A 96 -5.84 5.41 -15.19
C MET A 96 -6.26 5.10 -13.75
N GLN A 97 -5.81 3.95 -13.26
CA GLN A 97 -6.01 3.53 -11.88
C GLN A 97 -4.64 3.36 -11.22
N VAL A 98 -4.47 4.00 -10.08
CA VAL A 98 -3.29 3.81 -9.23
C VAL A 98 -3.70 2.90 -8.09
N THR A 99 -2.89 1.87 -7.83
CA THR A 99 -3.07 0.95 -6.72
C THR A 99 -1.87 1.07 -5.80
N LEU A 100 -2.12 1.05 -4.50
CA LEU A 100 -1.08 1.02 -3.48
C LEU A 100 -1.00 -0.42 -2.95
N GLU A 101 0.18 -0.99 -2.96
CA GLU A 101 0.45 -2.34 -2.49
C GLU A 101 1.53 -2.28 -1.41
N PHE A 102 1.31 -3.00 -0.31
CA PHE A 102 2.34 -3.26 0.68
C PHE A 102 3.02 -4.57 0.32
N VAL A 103 4.34 -4.51 0.12
CA VAL A 103 5.17 -5.67 -0.22
C VAL A 103 6.00 -6.00 1.03
N PRO A 104 5.62 -7.01 1.82
CA PRO A 104 6.43 -7.45 2.94
C PRO A 104 7.77 -7.99 2.44
N ASP A 105 8.83 -7.76 3.19
CA ASP A 105 10.08 -8.49 2.96
C ASP A 105 9.83 -9.99 3.17
N GLU A 106 10.53 -10.84 2.39
CA GLU A 106 10.49 -12.29 2.60
C GLU A 106 10.88 -12.59 4.04
N VAL A 107 9.92 -13.02 4.85
CA VAL A 107 10.21 -13.58 6.17
C VAL A 107 11.09 -14.80 5.95
N ALA A 108 12.39 -14.65 6.22
CA ALA A 108 13.26 -15.80 6.39
C ALA A 108 12.60 -16.62 7.49
N SER A 109 12.02 -17.76 7.11
CA SER A 109 11.17 -18.59 7.96
C SER A 109 11.74 -18.62 9.36
N GLU A 110 11.07 -17.93 10.30
CA GLU A 110 11.25 -18.25 11.70
C GLU A 110 10.81 -19.70 11.80
N GLN A 111 11.80 -20.58 11.83
CA GLN A 111 11.59 -21.95 12.21
C GLN A 111 10.88 -21.86 13.54
N MET A 112 9.60 -22.21 13.50
CA MET A 112 8.79 -22.48 14.66
C MET A 112 9.42 -23.73 15.32
N SER A 113 10.56 -23.56 15.98
CA SER A 113 11.03 -24.48 17.00
C SER A 113 10.15 -24.21 18.21
N GLN A 114 8.99 -24.87 18.20
CA GLN A 114 8.30 -25.27 19.41
C GLN A 114 9.27 -26.13 20.23
N GLU A 115 10.15 -25.52 21.01
CA GLU A 115 10.74 -26.13 22.20
C GLU A 115 10.55 -25.17 23.37
N SER A 116 9.44 -25.42 24.07
CA SER A 116 9.18 -25.14 25.48
C SER A 116 10.26 -24.38 26.25
N CYS A 117 9.97 -23.13 26.60
CA CYS A 117 10.37 -22.53 27.87
C CYS A 117 9.20 -21.69 28.37
N ASP A 118 8.23 -22.40 28.95
CA ASP A 118 7.23 -21.86 29.86
C ASP A 118 7.95 -21.22 31.07
N VAL A 119 8.34 -19.96 30.94
CA VAL A 119 8.49 -19.07 32.10
C VAL A 119 7.71 -17.80 31.79
N SER A 120 6.38 -17.97 31.83
CA SER A 120 5.49 -16.83 31.97
C SER A 120 5.89 -16.09 33.26
N PRO A 121 6.10 -14.77 33.27
CA PRO A 121 6.36 -14.00 34.49
C PRO A 121 5.24 -14.12 35.53
N LEU A 122 4.06 -14.63 35.14
CA LEU A 122 2.98 -15.01 36.05
C LEU A 122 3.23 -16.32 36.81
N ALA A 123 4.13 -17.18 36.34
CA ALA A 123 4.48 -18.44 37.01
C ALA A 123 5.32 -18.19 38.28
N GLU A 124 6.25 -17.23 38.24
CA GLU A 124 7.01 -16.80 39.43
C GLU A 124 6.09 -16.27 40.53
N ILE A 125 5.10 -15.44 40.17
CA ILE A 125 4.14 -14.86 41.13
C ILE A 125 3.28 -15.95 41.79
N ARG A 126 2.90 -17.01 41.05
CA ARG A 126 2.10 -18.12 41.60
C ARG A 126 2.90 -18.98 42.60
N GLN A 127 4.22 -19.10 42.41
CA GLN A 127 5.09 -19.81 43.35
C GLN A 127 5.29 -19.01 44.64
N GLU A 128 5.46 -17.69 44.55
CA GLU A 128 5.62 -16.79 45.71
C GLU A 128 4.36 -16.73 46.60
N ILE A 129 3.17 -16.80 46.00
CA ILE A 129 1.91 -16.80 46.76
C ILE A 129 1.70 -18.13 47.51
N SER A 130 2.23 -19.23 46.96
CA SER A 130 2.09 -20.57 47.56
C SER A 130 3.05 -20.78 48.74
N SER A 131 4.17 -20.06 48.79
CA SER A 131 5.15 -20.15 49.87
C SER A 131 4.81 -19.30 51.10
N GLN A 132 3.74 -18.47 51.05
CA GLN A 132 3.30 -17.63 52.18
C GLN A 132 1.90 -18.00 52.73
N GLY A 133 1.46 -19.24 52.55
CA GLY A 133 0.22 -19.77 53.14
C GLY A 133 0.37 -20.28 54.58
N LEU A 134 0.26 -19.34 55.53
CA LEU A 134 -0.15 -19.44 56.95
C LEU A 134 -0.25 -20.82 57.64
N ASN A 135 0.56 -20.98 58.70
CA ASN A 135 0.20 -21.72 59.91
C ASN A 135 -1.09 -21.13 60.52
N VAL A 136 -2.12 -21.96 60.68
CA VAL A 136 -3.16 -21.85 61.72
C VAL A 136 -3.41 -23.23 62.29
#